data_AF-A0A821ZRF5-F1
#
_entry.id   AF-A0A821ZRF5-F1
#
_cell.length_a   1.000
_cell.length_b   1.000
_cell.length_c   1.000
_cell.angle_alpha   90.00
_cell.angle_beta   90.00
_cell.angle_gamma   90.00
#
_symmetry.space_group_name_H-M   'P 1'
#
loop_
_entity.id
_entity.type
_entity.pdbx_description
1 polymer ?
#
loop_
_entity_poly.entity_id
_entity_poly.type
_entity_poly.pdbx_seq_one_letter_code
_entity_poly.pdbx_strand_id
1 'polypeptide(L)'
;HLLGIPVTDFVRSFLKPKLKVGRDFVTKAQTQAQVDYAVEAISKAIYERMFKWIVTRINKSLDRSKRQGSSFIGILDIAGFEIFQLNSFEQLCINYTNEKLQQLFNHTMFVLEQEEYRRENIDWEFMDFGLDLQPTIDLIEKQMGILSLLDEECWFPKATDRTYVDKLINAHAQHPKF
;
A
#
# COMPACT_ATOMS: atom_id res chain seq x y z
N HIS A 1 -3.28 -27.87 16.44
CA HIS A 1 -4.67 -28.37 16.30
C HIS A 1 -5.35 -27.79 15.07
N LEU A 2 -5.76 -26.52 15.00
CA LEU A 2 -6.44 -25.94 13.81
C LEU A 2 -5.54 -25.80 12.55
N LEU A 3 -4.28 -25.42 12.74
CA LEU A 3 -3.33 -25.29 11.62
C LEU A 3 -2.75 -26.64 11.17
N GLY A 4 -3.10 -27.75 11.81
CA GLY A 4 -2.52 -29.07 11.53
C GLY A 4 -1.03 -29.21 11.91
N ILE A 5 -0.46 -28.25 12.67
CA ILE A 5 0.96 -28.23 13.05
C ILE A 5 1.17 -28.84 14.45
N PRO A 6 2.25 -29.61 14.69
CA PRO A 6 2.66 -30.05 16.02
C PRO A 6 2.95 -28.87 16.96
N VAL A 7 2.32 -28.87 18.14
CA VAL A 7 2.40 -27.74 19.09
C VAL A 7 3.83 -27.51 19.60
N THR A 8 4.56 -28.58 19.88
CA THR A 8 5.95 -28.51 20.38
C THR A 8 6.89 -27.83 19.42
N ASP A 9 6.76 -28.13 18.12
CA ASP A 9 7.61 -27.54 17.07
C ASP A 9 7.21 -26.11 16.77
N PHE A 10 5.91 -25.83 16.79
CA PHE A 10 5.38 -24.47 16.65
C PHE A 10 5.93 -23.55 17.76
N VAL A 11 5.78 -23.94 19.03
CA VAL A 11 6.28 -23.15 20.17
C VAL A 11 7.80 -22.99 20.11
N ARG A 12 8.54 -24.06 19.79
CA ARG A 12 9.99 -23.98 19.62
C ARG A 12 10.39 -22.98 18.53
N SER A 13 9.64 -22.92 17.43
CA SER A 13 9.94 -22.05 16.30
C SER A 13 9.78 -20.57 16.64
N PHE A 14 8.83 -20.21 17.51
CA PHE A 14 8.70 -18.84 18.00
C PHE A 14 9.75 -18.48 19.05
N LEU A 15 9.96 -19.35 20.04
CA LEU A 15 10.85 -19.03 21.16
C LEU A 15 12.33 -19.13 20.80
N LYS A 16 12.68 -20.09 19.93
CA LYS A 16 14.06 -20.44 19.55
C LYS A 16 14.14 -20.75 18.04
N PRO A 17 13.84 -19.77 17.17
CA PRO A 17 13.97 -19.94 15.73
C PRO A 17 15.40 -20.32 15.33
N LYS A 18 15.50 -21.19 14.32
CA LYS A 18 16.75 -21.53 13.65
C LYS A 18 16.98 -20.57 12.50
N LEU A 19 18.04 -19.77 12.59
CA LEU A 19 18.41 -18.77 11.59
C LEU A 19 19.56 -19.31 10.75
N LYS A 20 19.46 -19.21 9.44
CA LYS A 20 20.56 -19.53 8.53
C LYS A 20 21.48 -18.31 8.42
N VAL A 21 22.75 -18.48 8.78
CA VAL A 21 23.78 -17.43 8.70
C VAL A 21 24.92 -17.98 7.84
N GLY A 22 25.04 -17.50 6.60
CA GLY A 22 25.96 -18.07 5.62
C GLY A 22 25.62 -19.53 5.31
N ARG A 23 26.52 -20.45 5.67
CA ARG A 23 26.34 -21.90 5.48
C ARG A 23 25.80 -22.63 6.72
N ASP A 24 25.81 -21.98 7.89
CA ASP A 24 25.48 -22.60 9.17
C ASP A 24 24.09 -22.19 9.69
N PHE A 25 23.58 -22.96 10.66
CA PHE A 25 22.33 -22.66 11.37
C PHE A 25 22.61 -22.31 12.83
N VAL A 26 22.11 -21.16 13.25
CA VAL A 26 22.23 -20.67 14.63
C VAL A 26 20.84 -20.63 15.26
N THR A 27 20.71 -21.18 16.46
CA THR A 27 19.47 -21.06 17.24
C THR A 27 19.55 -19.82 18.11
N LYS A 28 18.58 -18.90 18.01
CA LYS A 28 18.56 -17.67 18.80
C LYS A 28 17.29 -17.60 19.64
N ALA A 29 17.44 -17.45 20.96
CA ALA A 29 16.31 -17.20 21.85
C ALA A 29 15.73 -15.80 21.58
N GLN A 30 14.41 -15.70 21.59
CA GLN A 30 13.67 -14.43 21.41
C GLN A 30 13.25 -13.84 22.75
N THR A 31 13.14 -12.51 22.81
CA THR A 31 12.49 -11.82 23.93
C THR A 31 10.97 -11.93 23.82
N GLN A 32 10.24 -11.66 24.90
CA GLN A 32 8.77 -11.66 24.88
C GLN A 32 8.22 -10.75 23.77
N ALA A 33 8.68 -9.50 23.70
CA ALA A 33 8.22 -8.54 22.69
C ALA A 33 8.46 -9.03 21.24
N GLN A 34 9.59 -9.73 20.99
CA GLN A 34 9.87 -10.32 19.68
C GLN A 34 8.91 -11.47 19.34
N VAL A 35 8.55 -12.29 20.34
CA VAL A 35 7.59 -13.38 20.17
C VAL A 35 6.19 -12.84 19.91
N ASP A 36 5.75 -11.85 20.70
CA ASP A 36 4.43 -11.23 20.54
C ASP A 36 4.29 -10.61 19.15
N TYR A 37 5.30 -9.83 18.72
CA TYR A 37 5.34 -9.25 17.37
C TYR A 37 5.29 -10.34 16.28
N ALA A 38 6.04 -11.43 16.43
CA ALA A 38 6.03 -12.52 15.46
C ALA A 38 4.67 -13.22 15.38
N VAL A 39 3.98 -13.39 16.51
CA VAL A 39 2.63 -13.98 16.56
C VAL A 39 1.62 -13.07 15.86
N GLU A 40 1.66 -11.77 16.12
CA GLU A 40 0.82 -10.78 15.43
C GLU A 40 1.07 -10.79 13.92
N ALA A 41 2.33 -10.75 13.51
CA ALA A 41 2.72 -10.76 12.10
C ALA A 41 2.24 -12.04 11.39
N ILE A 42 2.41 -13.21 12.00
CA ILE A 42 1.94 -14.48 11.44
C ILE A 42 0.41 -14.51 11.37
N SER A 43 -0.29 -13.96 12.37
CA SER A 43 -1.75 -13.87 12.36
C SER A 43 -2.26 -13.00 11.20
N LYS A 44 -1.66 -11.81 11.01
CA LYS A 44 -1.95 -10.93 9.86
C LYS A 44 -1.69 -11.64 8.54
N ALA A 45 -0.55 -12.32 8.40
CA ALA A 45 -0.18 -13.05 7.18
C ALA A 45 -1.11 -14.24 6.87
N ILE A 46 -1.60 -14.97 7.89
CA ILE A 46 -2.58 -16.04 7.70
C ILE A 46 -3.89 -15.48 7.15
N TYR A 47 -4.38 -14.39 7.73
CA TYR A 47 -5.61 -13.74 7.27
C TYR A 47 -5.47 -13.21 5.83
N GLU A 48 -4.36 -12.52 5.52
CA GLU A 48 -4.07 -12.02 4.17
C GLU A 48 -4.07 -13.15 3.13
N ARG A 49 -3.40 -14.28 3.44
CA ARG A 49 -3.36 -15.45 2.55
C ARG A 49 -4.72 -16.11 2.39
N MET A 50 -5.49 -16.21 3.46
CA MET A 50 -6.85 -16.73 3.43
C MET A 50 -7.74 -15.86 2.54
N PHE A 51 -7.70 -14.54 2.73
CA PHE A 51 -8.47 -13.59 1.91
C PHE A 51 -8.10 -13.69 0.42
N LYS A 52 -6.80 -13.67 0.09
CA LYS A 52 -6.31 -13.88 -1.29
C LYS A 52 -6.77 -15.22 -1.88
N TRP A 53 -6.79 -16.28 -1.08
CA TRP A 53 -7.29 -17.59 -1.50
C TRP A 53 -8.80 -17.55 -1.80
N ILE A 54 -9.60 -16.91 -0.95
CA ILE A 54 -11.04 -16.73 -1.16
C ILE A 54 -11.29 -15.99 -2.49
N VAL A 55 -10.63 -14.86 -2.71
CA VAL A 55 -10.74 -14.09 -3.97
C VAL A 55 -10.39 -14.96 -5.17
N THR A 56 -9.28 -15.71 -5.09
CA THR A 56 -8.88 -16.64 -6.17
C THR A 56 -9.94 -17.72 -6.42
N ARG A 57 -10.57 -18.26 -5.37
CA ARG A 57 -11.64 -19.27 -5.49
C ARG A 57 -12.90 -18.69 -6.14
N ILE A 58 -13.29 -17.47 -5.76
CA ILE A 58 -14.42 -16.76 -6.36
C ILE A 58 -14.15 -16.53 -7.86
N ASN A 59 -12.98 -15.99 -8.20
CA ASN A 59 -12.59 -15.74 -9.60
C ASN A 59 -12.65 -17.02 -10.45
N LYS A 60 -12.11 -18.14 -9.95
CA LYS A 60 -12.19 -19.44 -10.64
C LYS A 60 -13.61 -19.96 -10.84
N SER A 61 -14.54 -19.60 -9.96
CA SER A 61 -15.95 -20.00 -10.07
C SER A 61 -16.75 -19.14 -11.05
N LEU A 62 -16.38 -17.86 -11.16
CA LEU A 62 -17.01 -16.87 -12.05
C LEU A 62 -16.47 -16.91 -13.48
N ASP A 63 -15.18 -17.22 -13.66
CA ASP A 63 -14.52 -17.33 -14.97
C ASP A 63 -14.89 -18.64 -15.69
N ARG A 64 -16.18 -18.78 -16.06
CA ARG A 64 -16.74 -19.98 -16.71
C ARG A 64 -16.61 -19.95 -18.24
N SER A 65 -16.20 -18.83 -18.84
CA SER A 65 -16.05 -18.66 -20.28
C SER A 65 -14.62 -18.28 -20.64
N LYS A 66 -13.88 -19.22 -21.26
CA LYS A 66 -12.52 -18.98 -21.78
C LYS A 66 -12.47 -18.00 -22.97
N ARG A 67 -13.61 -17.54 -23.49
CA ARG A 67 -13.64 -16.50 -24.53
C ARG A 67 -13.56 -15.15 -23.83
N GLN A 68 -12.40 -14.50 -23.90
CA GLN A 68 -12.28 -13.08 -23.58
C GLN A 68 -13.21 -12.32 -24.52
N GLY A 69 -14.26 -11.71 -23.97
CA GLY A 69 -15.08 -10.76 -24.72
C GLY A 69 -14.23 -9.59 -25.19
N SER A 70 -14.64 -8.94 -26.28
CA SER A 70 -13.96 -7.76 -26.82
C SER A 70 -14.05 -6.52 -25.91
N SER A 71 -14.85 -6.58 -24.85
CA SER A 71 -15.17 -5.46 -23.98
C SER A 71 -15.43 -5.95 -22.55
N PHE A 72 -15.18 -5.10 -21.57
CA PHE A 72 -15.50 -5.35 -20.16
C PHE A 72 -16.05 -4.08 -19.51
N ILE A 73 -16.75 -4.24 -18.38
CA ILE A 73 -17.22 -3.14 -17.53
C ILE A 73 -16.49 -3.28 -16.20
N GLY A 74 -15.71 -2.27 -15.85
CA GLY A 74 -15.04 -2.19 -14.54
C GLY A 74 -15.96 -1.52 -13.51
N ILE A 75 -16.07 -2.10 -12.33
CA ILE A 75 -16.74 -1.48 -11.18
C ILE A 75 -15.67 -1.27 -10.12
N LEU A 76 -15.54 -0.04 -9.64
CA LEU A 76 -14.59 0.34 -8.59
C LEU A 76 -15.34 0.60 -7.30
N ASP A 77 -14.98 -0.17 -6.25
CA ASP A 77 -15.48 -0.01 -4.89
C ASP A 77 -14.27 -0.04 -3.95
N ILE A 78 -13.87 1.13 -3.45
CA ILE A 78 -12.69 1.31 -2.60
C ILE A 78 -13.08 2.01 -1.31
N ALA A 79 -12.25 1.88 -0.28
CA ALA A 79 -12.39 2.67 0.94
C ALA A 79 -12.29 4.17 0.63
N GLY A 80 -13.17 4.97 1.23
CA GLY A 80 -13.14 6.44 1.14
C GLY A 80 -12.00 7.04 1.97
N PHE A 81 -11.84 8.36 1.87
CA PHE A 81 -10.86 9.10 2.66
C PHE A 81 -11.20 9.05 4.16
N GLU A 82 -10.23 8.72 5.00
CA GLU A 82 -10.40 8.51 6.44
C GLU A 82 -9.52 9.46 7.27
N ILE A 83 -10.11 10.02 8.34
CA ILE A 83 -9.38 10.81 9.35
C ILE A 83 -9.79 10.30 10.73
N PHE A 84 -8.84 9.69 11.42
CA PHE A 84 -9.00 9.24 12.80
C PHE A 84 -8.10 10.01 13.78
N GLN A 85 -8.27 9.74 15.07
CA GLN A 85 -7.37 10.27 16.11
C GLN A 85 -5.93 9.76 15.94
N LEU A 86 -5.76 8.52 15.49
CA LEU A 86 -4.48 7.93 15.14
C LEU A 86 -4.57 7.38 13.71
N ASN A 87 -3.80 7.95 12.79
CA ASN A 87 -3.71 7.48 11.41
C ASN A 87 -2.36 6.77 11.24
N SER A 88 -2.41 5.47 10.94
CA SER A 88 -1.22 4.65 10.71
C SER A 88 -0.85 4.67 9.22
N PHE A 89 0.18 3.91 8.85
CA PHE A 89 0.59 3.70 7.46
C PHE A 89 -0.57 3.24 6.56
N GLU A 90 -1.49 2.43 7.09
CA GLU A 90 -2.67 1.97 6.36
C GLU A 90 -3.58 3.14 5.92
N GLN A 91 -3.82 4.12 6.80
CA GLN A 91 -4.60 5.31 6.44
C GLN A 91 -3.88 6.16 5.40
N LEU A 92 -2.54 6.28 5.47
CA LEU A 92 -1.77 6.95 4.42
C LEU A 92 -2.00 6.27 3.06
N CYS A 93 -1.95 4.94 2.99
CA CYS A 93 -2.22 4.21 1.73
C CYS A 93 -3.65 4.40 1.21
N ILE A 94 -4.65 4.39 2.10
CA ILE A 94 -6.06 4.61 1.75
C ILE A 94 -6.24 6.03 1.20
N ASN A 95 -5.75 7.03 1.91
CA ASN A 95 -5.90 8.44 1.54
C ASN A 95 -5.12 8.79 0.27
N TYR A 96 -3.91 8.24 0.09
CA TYR A 96 -3.16 8.35 -1.16
C TYR A 96 -3.91 7.76 -2.36
N THR A 97 -4.57 6.60 -2.18
CA THR A 97 -5.40 6.00 -3.24
C THR A 97 -6.58 6.92 -3.59
N ASN A 98 -7.19 7.56 -2.60
CA ASN A 98 -8.27 8.53 -2.83
C ASN A 98 -7.76 9.80 -3.54
N GLU A 99 -6.58 10.32 -3.19
CA GLU A 99 -5.95 11.45 -3.88
C GLU A 99 -5.72 11.15 -5.38
N LYS A 100 -5.24 9.94 -5.68
CA LYS A 100 -5.08 9.44 -7.05
C LYS A 100 -6.40 9.33 -7.80
N LEU A 101 -7.44 8.80 -7.15
CA LEU A 101 -8.76 8.68 -7.76
C LEU A 101 -9.37 10.06 -8.04
N GLN A 102 -9.20 11.02 -7.12
CA GLN A 102 -9.65 12.39 -7.31
C GLN A 102 -8.87 13.10 -8.42
N GLN A 103 -7.56 12.87 -8.54
CA GLN A 103 -6.77 13.42 -9.66
C GLN A 103 -7.22 12.84 -11.00
N LEU A 104 -7.53 11.54 -11.05
CA LEU A 104 -8.10 10.90 -12.24
C LEU A 104 -9.45 11.52 -12.61
N PHE A 105 -10.32 11.76 -11.62
CA PHE A 105 -11.60 12.43 -11.83
C PHE A 105 -11.40 13.85 -12.38
N ASN A 106 -10.52 14.64 -11.75
CA ASN A 106 -10.24 16.01 -12.19
C ASN A 106 -9.68 16.02 -13.63
N HIS A 107 -8.73 15.13 -13.94
CA HIS A 107 -8.17 15.02 -15.27
C HIS A 107 -9.24 14.63 -16.31
N THR A 108 -10.08 13.64 -15.99
CA THR A 108 -11.10 13.15 -16.93
C THR A 108 -12.19 14.19 -17.17
N MET A 109 -12.75 14.76 -16.10
CA MET A 109 -13.88 15.69 -16.19
C MET A 109 -13.50 17.06 -16.73
N PHE A 110 -12.26 17.52 -16.51
CA PHE A 110 -11.86 18.89 -16.85
C PHE A 110 -10.84 18.98 -17.97
N VAL A 111 -9.85 18.08 -18.02
CA VAL A 111 -8.79 18.15 -19.04
C VAL A 111 -9.25 17.44 -20.31
N LEU A 112 -9.64 16.17 -20.20
CA LEU A 112 -10.03 15.38 -21.37
C LEU A 112 -11.29 15.92 -22.05
N GLU A 113 -12.26 16.41 -21.28
CA GLU A 113 -13.48 17.01 -21.84
C GLU A 113 -13.17 18.24 -22.70
N GLN A 114 -12.30 19.15 -22.21
CA GLN A 114 -11.89 20.33 -22.97
C GLN A 114 -11.01 19.99 -24.18
N GLU A 115 -10.21 18.92 -24.10
CA GLU A 115 -9.47 18.39 -25.24
C GLU A 115 -10.40 17.83 -26.32
N GLU A 116 -11.52 17.20 -25.94
CA GLU A 116 -12.52 16.71 -26.89
C GLU A 116 -13.24 17.86 -27.58
N TYR A 117 -13.64 18.91 -26.85
CA TYR A 117 -14.22 20.12 -27.46
C TYR A 117 -13.29 20.74 -28.50
N ARG A 118 -11.99 20.83 -28.19
CA ARG A 118 -10.99 21.29 -29.16
C ARG A 118 -10.91 20.36 -30.38
N ARG A 119 -10.95 19.04 -30.17
CA ARG A 119 -10.87 18.06 -31.26
C ARG A 119 -12.09 18.15 -32.19
N GLU A 120 -13.27 18.39 -31.64
CA GLU A 120 -14.51 18.55 -32.38
C GLU A 120 -14.70 19.96 -32.98
N ASN A 121 -13.75 20.88 -32.75
CA ASN A 121 -13.82 22.29 -33.16
C ASN A 121 -15.05 23.03 -32.59
N ILE A 122 -15.41 22.71 -31.34
CA ILE A 122 -16.43 23.44 -30.58
C ILE A 122 -15.78 24.72 -30.02
N ASP A 123 -16.43 25.86 -30.22
CA ASP A 123 -15.99 27.14 -29.67
C ASP A 123 -16.17 27.13 -28.16
N TRP A 124 -15.05 26.98 -27.44
CA TRP A 124 -15.00 26.84 -25.99
C TRP A 124 -13.78 27.55 -25.42
N GLU A 125 -13.98 28.40 -24.42
CA GLU A 125 -12.90 29.07 -23.71
C GLU A 125 -12.30 28.13 -22.66
N PHE A 126 -10.98 27.89 -22.76
CA PHE A 126 -10.29 27.01 -21.82
C PHE A 126 -10.31 27.61 -20.42
N MET A 127 -10.88 26.87 -19.47
CA MET A 127 -10.92 27.24 -18.06
C MET A 127 -9.93 26.39 -17.26
N ASP A 128 -9.07 27.05 -16.50
CA ASP A 128 -8.24 26.41 -15.49
C ASP A 128 -9.01 26.33 -14.17
N PHE A 129 -9.28 25.11 -13.71
CA PHE A 129 -10.02 24.86 -12.48
C PHE A 129 -9.11 24.89 -11.24
N GLY A 130 -7.78 24.92 -11.38
CA GLY A 130 -6.84 24.99 -10.25
C GLY A 130 -6.86 23.79 -9.31
N LEU A 131 -7.44 22.66 -9.75
CA LEU A 131 -7.65 21.45 -8.95
C LEU A 131 -6.50 20.43 -9.09
N ASP A 132 -5.26 20.91 -9.04
CA ASP A 132 -4.10 20.04 -9.22
C ASP A 132 -3.66 19.38 -7.91
N LEU A 133 -3.89 18.07 -7.81
CA LEU A 133 -3.43 17.22 -6.70
C LEU A 133 -2.06 16.59 -6.97
N GLN A 134 -1.47 16.84 -8.16
CA GLN A 134 -0.19 16.27 -8.55
C GLN A 134 0.94 16.57 -7.54
N PRO A 135 1.04 17.77 -6.91
CA PRO A 135 2.06 18.01 -5.90
C PRO A 135 1.96 17.09 -4.68
N THR A 136 0.75 16.77 -4.20
CA THR A 136 0.54 15.84 -3.09
C THR A 136 0.90 14.42 -3.50
N ILE A 137 0.46 14.00 -4.68
CA ILE A 137 0.73 12.67 -5.25
C ILE A 137 2.24 12.47 -5.42
N ASP A 138 2.92 13.47 -5.99
CA ASP A 138 4.36 13.47 -6.23
C ASP A 138 5.16 13.35 -4.94
N LEU A 139 4.77 14.10 -3.90
CA LEU A 139 5.38 14.02 -2.58
C LEU A 139 5.37 12.59 -2.02
N ILE A 140 4.30 11.82 -2.30
CA ILE A 140 4.13 10.47 -1.74
C ILE A 140 4.89 9.42 -2.56
N GLU A 141 4.75 9.43 -3.89
CA GLU A 141 5.15 8.29 -4.75
C GLU A 141 6.47 8.48 -5.50
N LYS A 142 6.90 9.72 -5.77
CA LYS A 142 8.09 9.95 -6.59
C LYS A 142 9.35 9.49 -5.86
N GLN A 143 10.43 9.37 -6.63
CA GLN A 143 11.76 9.18 -6.06
C GLN A 143 12.07 10.30 -5.06
N MET A 144 12.66 9.93 -3.92
CA MET A 144 12.84 10.81 -2.76
C MET A 144 11.54 11.30 -2.11
N GLY A 145 10.37 10.74 -2.46
CA GLY A 145 9.10 10.97 -1.78
C GLY A 145 8.90 10.03 -0.59
N ILE A 146 7.78 10.22 0.13
CA ILE A 146 7.48 9.56 1.41
C ILE A 146 7.70 8.03 1.36
N LEU A 147 7.11 7.35 0.37
CA LEU A 147 7.20 5.88 0.28
C LEU A 147 8.62 5.41 -0.05
N SER A 148 9.33 6.14 -0.94
CA SER A 148 10.71 5.77 -1.30
C SER A 148 11.69 5.99 -0.14
N LEU A 149 11.49 7.05 0.65
CA LEU A 149 12.32 7.31 1.84
C LEU A 149 12.06 6.28 2.94
N LEU A 150 10.81 5.80 3.07
CA LEU A 150 10.46 4.70 3.97
C LEU A 150 11.17 3.41 3.57
N ASP A 151 11.11 3.05 2.28
CA ASP A 151 11.77 1.87 1.75
C ASP A 151 13.27 1.92 2.08
N GLU A 152 13.96 3.01 1.76
CA GLU A 152 15.38 3.20 2.07
C GLU A 152 15.69 3.06 3.57
N GLU A 153 14.86 3.65 4.43
CA GLU A 153 15.07 3.64 5.87
C GLU A 153 14.87 2.23 6.45
N CYS A 154 13.94 1.44 5.92
CA CYS A 154 13.76 0.03 6.30
C CYS A 154 14.98 -0.86 6.00
N TRP A 155 15.82 -0.50 5.02
CA TRP A 155 17.06 -1.22 4.72
C TRP A 155 18.23 -0.82 5.62
N PHE A 156 18.17 0.33 6.28
CA PHE A 156 19.29 0.86 7.05
C PHE A 156 19.46 0.12 8.39
N PRO A 157 20.66 -0.44 8.69
CA PRO A 157 20.89 -1.08 9.97
C PRO A 157 20.71 -0.08 11.13
N LYS A 158 19.89 -0.43 12.13
CA LYS A 158 19.56 0.39 13.31
C LYS A 158 18.69 1.63 13.03
N ALA A 159 18.06 1.71 11.86
CA ALA A 159 16.99 2.68 11.65
C ALA A 159 15.85 2.50 12.67
N THR A 160 15.14 3.59 12.94
CA THR A 160 13.97 3.63 13.83
C THR A 160 12.90 4.53 13.22
N ASP A 161 11.66 4.42 13.70
CA ASP A 161 10.59 5.31 13.25
C ASP A 161 10.94 6.79 13.45
N ARG A 162 11.73 7.11 14.49
CA ARG A 162 12.21 8.47 14.73
C ARG A 162 13.20 8.95 13.67
N THR A 163 14.16 8.11 13.28
CA THR A 163 15.13 8.48 12.23
C THR A 163 14.44 8.65 10.87
N TYR A 164 13.40 7.84 10.61
CA TYR A 164 12.53 8.02 9.45
C TYR A 164 11.83 9.40 9.47
N VAL A 165 11.19 9.77 10.57
CA VAL A 165 10.51 11.08 10.70
C VAL A 165 11.49 12.23 10.53
N ASP A 166 12.66 12.16 11.16
CA ASP A 166 13.70 13.19 11.02
C ASP A 166 14.16 13.31 9.55
N LYS A 167 14.31 12.18 8.83
CA LYS A 167 14.65 12.14 7.40
C LYS A 167 13.57 12.81 6.55
N LEU A 168 12.29 12.53 6.80
CA LEU A 168 11.16 13.16 6.10
C LEU A 168 11.14 14.69 6.31
N ILE A 169 11.26 15.14 7.57
CA ILE A 169 11.25 16.57 7.90
C ILE A 169 12.41 17.28 7.19
N ASN A 170 13.62 16.70 7.23
CA ASN A 170 14.78 17.28 6.56
C ASN A 170 14.61 17.35 5.03
N ALA A 171 13.93 16.36 4.42
CA ALA A 171 13.72 16.31 2.98
C ALA A 171 12.59 17.24 2.49
N HIS A 172 11.52 17.40 3.28
CA HIS A 172 10.25 17.94 2.80
C HIS A 172 9.66 19.10 3.61
N ALA A 173 10.32 19.61 4.66
CA ALA A 173 9.77 20.70 5.48
C ALA A 173 9.36 21.98 4.72
N GLN A 174 9.89 22.21 3.51
CA GLN A 174 9.54 23.35 2.66
C GLN A 174 8.55 23.00 1.55
N HIS A 175 8.13 21.74 1.44
CA HIS A 175 7.17 21.31 0.44
C HIS A 175 5.76 21.81 0.83
N PRO A 176 5.01 22.45 -0.08
CA PRO A 176 3.75 23.12 0.24
C PRO A 176 2.60 22.19 0.70
N LYS A 177 2.81 20.87 0.61
CA LYS A 177 1.84 19.82 0.97
C LYS A 177 2.35 18.86 2.05
N PHE A 178 3.53 19.13 2.63
CA PHE A 178 4.12 18.30 3.69
C PHE A 178 3.76 18.84 5.08
#